data_AF-A0A5Z2U001-F1
#
_entry.id   AF-A0A5Z2U001-F1
#
_cell.length_a   1.000
_cell.length_b   1.000
_cell.length_c   1.000
_cell.angle_alpha   90.00
_cell.angle_beta   90.00
_cell.angle_gamma   90.00
#
_symmetry.space_group_name_H-M   'P 1'
#
loop_
_entity.id
_entity.type
_entity.pdbx_description
1 polymer ?
#
loop_
_entity_poly.entity_id
_entity_poly.type
_entity_poly.pdbx_seq_one_letter_code
_entity_poly.pdbx_strand_id
1 'polypeptide(L)' 'MRYRVILFCLFGLLPVQLLWAAPAQRTFSDWQVTCNNQNFCVARNTGEHHGLVMTLSRSAGARTDAV' A
#
# COMPACT_ATOMS: atom_id res chain seq x y z
N MET A 1 14.33 26.70 -28.47
CA MET A 1 14.01 25.26 -28.67
C MET A 1 14.53 24.39 -27.52
N ARG A 2 15.85 24.36 -27.25
CA ARG A 2 16.44 23.52 -26.17
C ARG A 2 15.81 23.71 -24.79
N TYR A 3 15.58 24.95 -24.36
CA TYR A 3 14.97 25.22 -23.04
C TYR A 3 13.54 24.67 -22.92
N ARG A 4 12.76 24.69 -24.00
CA ARG A 4 11.40 24.12 -24.04
C ARG A 4 11.44 22.60 -23.89
N VAL A 5 12.41 21.93 -24.52
CA VAL A 5 12.60 20.47 -24.41
C VAL A 5 13.04 20.09 -23.00
N ILE A 6 13.98 20.84 -22.40
CA ILE A 6 14.42 20.63 -21.03
C ILE A 6 13.24 20.82 -20.05
N LEU A 7 12.42 21.85 -20.26
CA LEU A 7 11.22 22.10 -19.46
C LEU A 7 10.23 20.92 -19.57
N PHE A 8 9.96 20.42 -20.78
CA PHE A 8 9.09 19.26 -20.99
C PHE A 8 9.63 17.99 -20.35
N CYS A 9 10.94 17.73 -20.43
CA CYS A 9 11.55 16.58 -19.76
C CYS A 9 11.44 16.68 -18.23
N LEU A 10 11.66 17.86 -17.66
CA LEU A 10 11.51 18.08 -16.22
C LEU A 10 10.06 17.85 -15.77
N PHE A 11 9.08 18.52 -16.39
CA PHE A 11 7.68 18.39 -15.99
C PHE A 11 7.06 17.02 -16.31
N GLY A 12 7.56 16.30 -17.32
CA GLY A 12 7.06 14.98 -17.70
C GLY A 12 7.63 13.81 -16.88
N LEU A 13 8.90 13.90 -16.43
CA LEU A 13 9.58 12.80 -15.73
C LEU A 13 9.50 12.91 -14.20
N LEU A 14 9.38 14.13 -13.65
CA LEU A 14 9.26 14.35 -12.20
C LEU A 14 7.99 13.76 -11.53
N PRO A 15 6.79 13.71 -12.16
CA PRO A 15 5.57 13.31 -11.44
C PRO A 15 5.40 11.79 -11.29
N VAL A 16 6.24 10.96 -11.92
CA VAL A 16 6.10 9.50 -11.86
C VAL A 16 6.22 8.98 -10.42
N GLN A 17 7.04 9.61 -9.59
CA GLN A 17 7.19 9.23 -8.17
C GLN A 17 5.98 9.61 -7.31
N LEU A 18 5.15 10.56 -7.77
CA LEU A 18 3.93 10.99 -7.07
C LEU A 18 2.73 10.07 -7.34
N LEU A 19 2.82 9.19 -8.34
CA LEU A 19 1.79 8.19 -8.63
C LEU A 19 1.86 6.99 -7.68
N TRP A 20 2.96 6.83 -6.92
CA TRP A 20 3.06 5.74 -5.96
C TRP A 20 2.41 6.13 -4.64
N ALA A 21 1.18 5.68 -4.44
CA ALA A 21 0.56 5.69 -3.13
C ALA A 21 1.26 4.66 -2.24
N ALA A 22 1.82 5.11 -1.11
CA ALA A 22 2.23 4.19 -0.06
C ALA A 22 1.02 3.34 0.36
N PRO A 23 1.19 2.04 0.63
CA PRO A 23 0.08 1.21 1.08
C PRO A 23 -0.46 1.78 2.40
N ALA A 24 -1.79 1.77 2.55
CA ALA A 24 -2.42 2.23 3.78
C ALA A 24 -2.07 1.25 4.90
N GLN A 25 -1.36 1.72 5.92
CA GLN A 25 -0.91 0.90 7.04
C GLN A 25 -1.53 1.36 8.34
N ARG A 26 -1.96 0.41 9.17
CA ARG A 26 -2.50 0.68 10.50
C ARG A 26 -2.12 -0.43 11.45
N THR A 27 -1.69 -0.06 12.65
CA THR A 27 -1.40 -0.99 13.72
C THR A 27 -2.59 -1.11 14.68
N PHE A 28 -2.95 -2.34 15.01
CA PHE A 28 -3.95 -2.70 16.01
C PHE A 28 -3.29 -3.65 17.01
N SER A 29 -2.95 -3.16 18.19
CA SER A 29 -2.21 -3.94 19.21
C SER A 29 -0.92 -4.55 18.63
N ASP A 30 -0.82 -5.88 18.60
CA ASP A 30 0.28 -6.67 18.05
C ASP A 30 0.05 -7.06 16.58
N TRP A 31 -0.80 -6.34 15.83
CA TRP A 31 -1.06 -6.61 14.42
C TRP A 31 -0.83 -5.38 13.56
N GLN A 32 -0.10 -5.56 12.45
CA GLN A 32 0.06 -4.57 11.40
C GLN A 32 -0.82 -4.95 10.21
N VAL A 33 -1.78 -4.08 9.89
CA VAL A 33 -2.66 -4.20 8.74
C VAL A 33 -2.11 -3.31 7.63
N THR A 34 -1.91 -3.89 6.45
CA THR A 34 -1.43 -3.20 5.24
C THR A 34 -2.40 -3.45 4.10
N CYS A 35 -2.90 -2.39 3.46
CA CYS A 35 -3.82 -2.46 2.33
C CYS A 35 -3.25 -1.77 1.09
N ASN A 36 -3.43 -2.39 -0.07
CA ASN A 36 -3.07 -1.80 -1.36
C ASN A 36 -4.26 -1.09 -2.03
N ASN A 37 -3.99 -0.40 -3.14
CA ASN A 37 -5.00 0.27 -3.96
C ASN A 37 -5.85 -0.68 -4.82
N GLN A 38 -5.58 -1.98 -4.79
CA GLN A 38 -6.36 -3.03 -5.45
C GLN A 38 -7.34 -3.69 -4.45
N ASN A 39 -7.59 -3.04 -3.32
CA ASN A 39 -8.54 -3.49 -2.31
C ASN A 39 -8.16 -4.86 -1.72
N PHE A 40 -6.85 -5.12 -1.57
CA PHE A 40 -6.31 -6.30 -0.90
C PHE A 40 -5.59 -5.88 0.37
N CYS A 41 -5.93 -6.53 1.49
CA CYS A 41 -5.37 -6.24 2.80
C CYS A 41 -4.73 -7.48 3.41
N VAL A 42 -3.62 -7.25 4.11
CA VAL A 42 -2.88 -8.26 4.85
C VAL A 42 -2.71 -7.78 6.28
N ALA A 43 -3.14 -8.59 7.24
CA ALA A 43 -2.86 -8.42 8.66
C ALA A 43 -1.75 -9.38 9.07
N ARG A 44 -0.66 -8.84 9.62
CA ARG A 44 0.50 -9.62 10.09
C ARG A 44 0.71 -9.35 11.57
N ASN A 45 0.96 -10.38 12.37
CA ASN A 45 1.35 -10.14 13.76
C ASN A 45 2.75 -9.51 13.84
N THR A 46 2.88 -8.54 14.72
CA THR A 46 4.09 -7.80 15.05
C THR A 46 4.34 -7.97 16.55
N GLY A 47 5.49 -8.50 16.92
CA GLY A 47 5.83 -8.75 18.32
C GLY A 47 6.78 -9.95 18.45
N GLU A 48 7.27 -10.14 19.67
CA GLU A 48 8.21 -11.21 20.00
C GLU A 48 7.46 -12.53 20.26
N HIS A 49 6.79 -13.02 19.23
CA HIS A 49 6.04 -14.29 19.25
C HIS A 49 6.97 -15.50 19.10
N HIS A 50 8.15 -15.47 19.73
CA HIS A 50 9.23 -16.46 19.56
C HIS A 50 9.60 -16.74 18.08
N GLY A 51 9.47 -15.74 17.22
CA GLY A 51 9.70 -15.86 15.77
C GLY A 51 8.51 -16.42 14.97
N LEU A 52 7.40 -16.79 15.61
CA LEU A 52 6.18 -17.21 14.94
C LEU A 52 5.48 -16.01 14.28
N VAL A 53 5.39 -16.04 12.95
CA VAL A 53 4.70 -15.01 12.16
C VAL A 53 3.43 -15.61 11.56
N MET A 54 2.29 -15.02 11.91
CA MET A 54 0.98 -15.29 11.34
C MET A 54 0.57 -14.16 10.40
N THR A 55 -0.01 -14.53 9.27
CA THR A 55 -0.49 -13.59 8.24
C THR A 55 -1.89 -13.98 7.81
N LEU A 56 -2.82 -13.03 7.85
CA LEU A 56 -4.20 -13.17 7.38
C LEU A 56 -4.41 -12.22 6.20
N SER A 57 -4.87 -12.75 5.07
CA SER A 57 -5.15 -11.97 3.86
C SER A 57 -6.63 -12.00 3.51
N ARG A 58 -7.19 -10.85 3.14
CA ARG A 58 -8.56 -10.72 2.68
C ARG A 58 -8.67 -9.57 1.68
N SER A 59 -9.56 -9.68 0.71
CA SER A 59 -10.05 -8.51 -0.01
C SER A 59 -10.75 -7.55 0.96
N ALA A 60 -10.38 -6.27 0.91
CA ALA A 60 -11.18 -5.24 1.55
C ALA A 60 -12.49 -5.03 0.76
N GLY A 61 -13.49 -4.43 1.40
CA GLY A 61 -14.84 -4.29 0.84
C GLY A 61 -15.92 -4.85 1.75
N ALA A 62 -17.16 -4.42 1.52
CA ALA A 62 -18.32 -4.87 2.28
C ALA A 62 -18.40 -6.39 2.20
N ARG A 63 -18.61 -7.02 3.35
CA ARG A 63 -18.83 -8.45 3.50
C ARG A 63 -20.10 -8.82 2.73
N THR A 64 -19.99 -9.21 1.46
CA THR A 64 -21.06 -9.94 0.76
C THR A 64 -21.01 -11.39 1.22
N ASP A 65 -21.24 -11.61 2.52
CA ASP A 65 -21.75 -12.89 2.98
C ASP A 65 -23.21 -12.92 2.51
N ALA A 66 -23.42 -13.17 1.22
CA ALA A 66 -24.72 -13.57 0.73
C ALA A 66 -24.99 -14.96 1.35
N VAL A 67 -25.86 -14.96 2.36
CA VAL A 67 -26.54 -16.16 2.86
C VAL A 67 -27.53 -16.61 1.82
#